data_AF-A0A495JCU8-F1
#
_entry.id   AF-A0A495JCU8-F1
#
_cell.length_a   1.000
_cell.length_b   1.000
_cell.length_c   1.000
_cell.angle_alpha   90.00
_cell.angle_beta   90.00
_cell.angle_gamma   90.00
#
_symmetry.space_group_name_H-M   'P 1'
#
loop_
_entity.id
_entity.type
_entity.pdbx_description
1 polymer ?
#
loop_
_entity_poly.entity_id
_entity_poly.type
_entity_poly.pdbx_seq_one_letter_code
_entity_poly.pdbx_strand_id
1 'polypeptide(L)'
;MRDGWRLQDHHRLLTGTDAAELVRARAGEGQFETWFEHDHGRLLAVVTNGTRALIMVLDEPGDAGKHAIDPMATDQQGGYVLSNGQHDTYDNRDTVPLEQALVIVEHLVNHGRPPTGVDWHVDR
;
A
#
# COMPACT_ATOMS: atom_id res chain seq x y z
N MET A 1 3.44 9.02 23.95
CA MET A 1 4.10 9.01 22.62
C MET A 1 3.04 9.46 21.63
N ARG A 2 3.41 10.00 20.46
CA ARG A 2 2.41 10.23 19.41
C ARG A 2 2.31 8.90 18.66
N ASP A 3 1.11 8.36 18.57
CA ASP A 3 0.87 7.16 17.79
C ASP A 3 0.81 7.54 16.31
N GLY A 4 1.32 6.69 15.43
CA GLY A 4 1.22 6.91 14.00
C GLY A 4 1.90 5.82 13.19
N TRP A 5 2.03 6.10 11.89
CA TRP A 5 2.68 5.22 10.94
C TRP A 5 4.16 5.54 10.79
N ARG A 6 4.96 4.49 10.58
CA ARG A 6 6.37 4.57 10.21
C ARG A 6 6.68 3.53 9.15
N LEU A 7 7.76 3.74 8.41
CA LEU A 7 8.32 2.68 7.57
C LEU A 7 8.74 1.51 8.49
N GLN A 8 8.43 0.28 8.09
CA GLN A 8 8.80 -0.91 8.85
C GLN A 8 10.32 -0.94 9.11
N ASP A 9 10.73 -1.35 10.32
CA ASP A 9 12.13 -1.34 10.79
C ASP A 9 12.76 0.06 10.96
N HIS A 10 11.99 1.13 10.80
CA HIS A 10 12.41 2.50 11.10
C HIS A 10 11.64 3.09 12.28
N HIS A 11 12.25 4.07 12.97
CA HIS A 11 11.67 4.68 14.17
C HIS A 11 10.96 6.02 13.92
N ARG A 12 11.12 6.61 12.72
CA ARG A 12 10.57 7.93 12.42
C ARG A 12 9.10 7.82 11.99
N LEU A 13 8.23 8.56 12.69
CA LEU A 13 6.85 8.76 12.25
C LEU A 13 6.81 9.56 10.95
N LEU A 14 5.89 9.15 10.08
CA LEU A 14 5.68 9.77 8.77
C LEU A 14 4.38 10.57 8.76
N THR A 15 4.41 11.70 8.06
CA THR A 15 3.17 12.32 7.56
C THR A 15 2.68 11.56 6.34
N GLY A 16 1.42 11.77 5.94
CA GLY A 16 0.90 11.16 4.71
C GLY A 16 1.69 11.55 3.47
N THR A 17 2.11 12.81 3.38
CA THR A 17 2.96 13.30 2.28
C THR A 17 4.32 12.60 2.29
N ASP A 18 4.98 12.49 3.45
CA ASP A 18 6.26 11.77 3.55
C ASP A 18 6.13 10.31 3.08
N ALA A 19 5.04 9.64 3.46
CA ALA A 19 4.80 8.25 3.09
C ALA A 19 4.53 8.07 1.58
N ALA A 20 3.73 8.93 0.97
CA ALA A 20 3.47 8.90 -0.46
C ALA A 20 4.73 9.22 -1.28
N GLU A 21 5.51 10.24 -0.87
CA GLU A 21 6.79 10.57 -1.52
C GLU A 21 7.79 9.43 -1.41
N LEU A 22 7.85 8.76 -0.26
CA LEU A 22 8.70 7.59 -0.05
C LEU A 22 8.32 6.44 -1.01
N VAL A 23 7.03 6.11 -1.15
CA VAL A 23 6.58 5.09 -2.10
C VAL A 23 6.99 5.46 -3.53
N ARG A 24 6.77 6.72 -3.93
CA ARG A 24 7.14 7.20 -5.27
C ARG A 24 8.65 7.11 -5.51
N ALA A 25 9.47 7.54 -4.56
CA ALA A 25 10.93 7.51 -4.65
C ALA A 25 11.44 6.06 -4.76
N ARG A 26 10.95 5.17 -3.90
CA ARG A 26 11.30 3.73 -3.91
C ARG A 26 10.95 3.10 -5.25
N ALA A 27 9.75 3.36 -5.79
CA ALA A 27 9.36 2.86 -7.11
C ALA A 27 10.28 3.37 -8.23
N GLY A 28 10.70 4.64 -8.18
CA GLY A 28 11.68 5.21 -9.12
C GLY A 28 13.08 4.59 -9.04
N GLU A 29 13.43 4.01 -7.88
CA GLU A 29 14.68 3.28 -7.64
C GLU A 29 14.56 1.77 -7.92
N GLY A 30 13.41 1.29 -8.40
CA GLY A 30 13.16 -0.13 -8.65
C GLY A 30 12.84 -0.94 -7.39
N GLN A 31 12.52 -0.27 -6.28
CA GLN A 31 12.05 -0.91 -5.05
C GLN A 31 10.52 -0.88 -5.01
N PHE A 32 9.93 -2.03 -5.33
CA PHE A 32 8.52 -2.16 -5.64
C PHE A 32 7.64 -2.59 -4.47
N GLU A 33 8.23 -2.86 -3.32
CA GLU A 33 7.53 -3.22 -2.09
C GLU A 33 7.89 -2.24 -0.96
N THR A 34 6.87 -1.73 -0.28
CA THR A 34 7.01 -0.85 0.88
C THR A 34 6.02 -1.25 1.96
N TRP A 35 6.52 -1.43 3.18
CA TRP A 35 5.73 -1.80 4.34
C TRP A 35 5.76 -0.68 5.37
N PHE A 36 4.58 -0.28 5.84
CA PHE A 36 4.43 0.62 6.96
C PHE A 36 3.82 -0.12 8.14
N GLU A 37 4.24 0.25 9.35
CA GLU A 37 3.68 -0.25 10.59
C GLU A 37 3.12 0.89 11.43
N HIS A 38 1.98 0.65 12.07
CA HIS A 38 1.40 1.55 13.05
C HIS A 38 1.77 1.10 14.47
N ASP A 39 1.83 2.04 15.42
CA ASP A 39 2.04 1.75 16.85
C ASP A 39 1.03 0.77 17.49
N HIS A 40 -0.07 0.48 16.80
CA HIS A 40 -1.12 -0.44 17.28
C HIS A 40 -1.05 -1.82 16.60
N GLY A 41 0.04 -2.13 15.88
CA GLY A 41 0.24 -3.42 15.23
C GLY A 41 -0.41 -3.56 13.85
N ARG A 42 -1.02 -2.49 13.33
CA ARG A 42 -1.55 -2.46 11.95
C ARG A 42 -0.41 -2.39 10.95
N LEU A 43 -0.59 -3.04 9.81
CA LEU A 43 0.35 -3.00 8.69
C LEU A 43 -0.33 -2.43 7.46
N LEU A 44 0.45 -1.70 6.66
CA LEU A 44 0.06 -1.21 5.35
C LEU A 44 1.15 -1.64 4.36
N ALA A 45 0.77 -2.52 3.43
CA ALA A 45 1.63 -2.96 2.34
C ALA A 45 1.30 -2.20 1.06
N VAL A 46 2.33 -1.74 0.37
CA VAL A 46 2.24 -1.15 -0.96
C VAL A 46 3.16 -1.92 -1.90
N VAL A 47 2.57 -2.59 -2.88
CA VAL A 47 3.32 -3.33 -3.91
C VAL A 47 2.99 -2.74 -5.27
N THR A 48 3.98 -2.23 -6.01
CA THR A 48 3.77 -1.49 -7.27
C THR A 48 4.63 -2.02 -8.41
N ASN A 49 4.10 -2.01 -9.63
CA ASN A 49 4.91 -2.26 -10.83
C ASN A 49 5.35 -0.94 -11.52
N GLY A 50 5.19 0.19 -10.84
CA GLY A 50 5.42 1.53 -11.37
C GLY A 50 4.24 2.14 -12.14
N THR A 51 3.22 1.35 -12.45
CA THR A 51 1.99 1.81 -13.15
C THR A 51 0.75 1.66 -12.27
N ARG A 52 0.61 0.51 -11.61
CA ARG A 52 -0.45 0.19 -10.67
C ARG A 52 0.15 -0.34 -9.38
N ALA A 53 -0.63 -0.28 -8.31
CA ALA A 53 -0.21 -0.77 -7.00
C ALA A 53 -1.34 -1.52 -6.30
N LEU A 54 -0.96 -2.63 -5.67
CA LEU A 54 -1.72 -3.26 -4.61
C LEU A 54 -1.53 -2.44 -3.32
N ILE A 55 -2.64 -2.07 -2.69
CA ILE A 55 -2.65 -1.41 -1.38
C ILE A 55 -3.42 -2.30 -0.42
N MET A 56 -2.72 -2.89 0.54
CA MET A 56 -3.30 -3.84 1.48
C MET A 56 -3.12 -3.35 2.93
N VAL A 57 -4.18 -3.43 3.71
CA VAL A 57 -4.19 -3.09 5.14
C VAL A 57 -4.49 -4.35 5.94
N LEU A 58 -3.66 -4.62 6.94
CA LEU A 58 -3.86 -5.66 7.94
C LEU A 58 -4.12 -4.96 9.27
N ASP A 59 -5.30 -5.16 9.85
CA ASP A 59 -5.68 -4.43 11.06
C ASP A 59 -5.10 -5.08 12.34
N GLU A 60 -4.68 -6.34 12.27
CA GLU A 60 -3.96 -7.04 13.35
C GLU A 60 -3.01 -8.14 12.82
N PRO A 61 -2.02 -8.58 13.61
CA PRO A 61 -1.13 -9.67 13.20
C PRO A 61 -1.91 -10.95 12.87
N GLY A 62 -1.73 -11.47 11.66
CA GLY A 62 -2.43 -12.66 11.16
C GLY A 62 -3.80 -12.39 10.53
N ASP A 63 -4.22 -11.13 10.44
CA ASP A 63 -5.39 -10.72 9.66
C ASP A 63 -5.20 -11.09 8.18
N ALA A 64 -6.25 -11.60 7.54
CA ALA A 64 -6.28 -11.82 6.09
C ALA A 64 -6.17 -10.49 5.34
N GLY A 65 -6.61 -9.40 5.98
CA GLY A 65 -6.50 -8.05 5.49
C GLY A 65 -7.62 -7.68 4.53
N LYS A 66 -7.45 -6.48 3.97
CA LYS A 66 -8.30 -5.93 2.93
C LYS A 66 -7.42 -5.13 1.98
N HIS A 67 -7.78 -5.11 0.71
CA HIS A 67 -7.06 -4.34 -0.28
C HIS A 67 -7.97 -3.41 -1.08
N ALA A 68 -7.40 -2.31 -1.56
CA ALA A 68 -8.09 -1.37 -2.43
C ALA A 68 -8.29 -1.99 -3.82
N ILE A 69 -9.49 -1.84 -4.38
CA ILE A 69 -9.85 -2.38 -5.69
C ILE A 69 -10.23 -1.28 -6.68
N ASP A 70 -10.08 -1.59 -7.96
CA ASP A 70 -10.58 -0.81 -9.09
C ASP A 70 -11.60 -1.68 -9.85
N PRO A 71 -12.90 -1.62 -9.49
CA PRO A 71 -13.91 -2.54 -10.03
C PRO A 71 -14.09 -2.46 -11.54
N MET A 72 -13.68 -1.34 -12.14
CA MET A 72 -13.81 -1.08 -13.56
C MET A 72 -12.59 -1.53 -14.36
N ALA A 73 -11.48 -1.88 -13.69
CA ALA A 73 -10.29 -2.37 -14.35
C ALA A 73 -10.48 -3.80 -14.87
N THR A 74 -9.92 -4.03 -16.05
CA THR A 74 -9.88 -5.33 -16.73
C THR A 74 -8.44 -5.79 -16.89
N ASP A 75 -8.26 -7.05 -17.26
CA ASP A 75 -6.96 -7.68 -17.52
C ASP A 75 -6.08 -7.81 -16.27
N GLN A 76 -4.86 -8.29 -16.49
CA GLN A 76 -3.84 -8.49 -15.47
C GLN A 76 -2.56 -7.77 -15.86
N GLN A 77 -1.75 -7.38 -14.87
CA GLN A 77 -0.42 -6.85 -15.10
C GLN A 77 0.60 -7.55 -14.21
N GLY A 78 1.76 -7.84 -14.80
CA GLY A 78 2.94 -8.31 -14.08
C GLY A 78 3.87 -7.18 -13.70
N GLY A 79 5.09 -7.55 -13.30
CA GLY A 79 6.16 -6.60 -12.97
C GLY A 79 6.18 -6.16 -11.52
N TYR A 80 5.35 -6.77 -10.67
CA TYR A 80 5.45 -6.64 -9.22
C TYR A 80 6.59 -7.52 -8.74
N VAL A 81 7.68 -6.91 -8.28
CA VAL A 81 8.84 -7.63 -7.75
C VAL A 81 8.92 -7.38 -6.24
N LEU A 82 8.66 -8.42 -5.46
CA LEU A 82 8.72 -8.34 -4.01
C LEU A 82 10.17 -8.34 -3.51
N SER A 83 10.39 -7.90 -2.28
CA SER A 83 11.71 -7.86 -1.64
C SER A 83 12.37 -9.24 -1.53
N ASN A 84 11.59 -10.32 -1.49
CA ASN A 84 12.07 -11.70 -1.49
C ASN A 84 12.48 -12.21 -2.90
N GLY A 85 12.38 -11.37 -3.94
CA GLY A 85 12.67 -11.71 -5.33
C GLY A 85 11.54 -12.43 -6.06
N GLN A 86 10.36 -12.56 -5.47
CA GLN A 86 9.18 -13.08 -6.14
C GLN A 86 8.70 -12.10 -7.21
N HIS A 87 8.31 -12.64 -8.36
CA HIS A 87 7.69 -11.89 -9.46
C HIS A 87 6.23 -12.28 -9.56
N ASP A 88 5.34 -11.31 -9.27
CA ASP A 88 3.90 -11.52 -9.27
C ASP A 88 3.20 -10.86 -10.45
N THR A 89 2.02 -11.38 -10.73
CA THR A 89 1.02 -10.82 -11.65
C THR A 89 -0.30 -10.74 -10.91
N TYR A 90 -0.91 -9.56 -10.90
CA TYR A 90 -2.20 -9.33 -10.26
C TYR A 90 -3.26 -8.97 -11.30
N ASP A 91 -4.52 -9.31 -11.01
CA ASP A 91 -5.65 -8.71 -11.71
C ASP A 91 -5.60 -7.19 -11.52
N ASN A 92 -5.83 -6.44 -12.60
CA ASN A 92 -5.86 -4.98 -12.48
C ASN A 92 -6.98 -4.51 -11.55
N ARG A 93 -8.01 -5.35 -11.35
CA ARG A 93 -9.12 -5.07 -10.43
C ARG A 93 -8.72 -5.10 -8.95
N ASP A 94 -7.68 -5.86 -8.61
CA ASP A 94 -7.16 -6.01 -7.26
C ASP A 94 -6.03 -5.01 -6.98
N THR A 95 -5.81 -4.07 -7.91
CA THR A 95 -4.83 -3.00 -7.81
C THR A 95 -5.48 -1.69 -8.21
N VAL A 96 -4.84 -0.57 -7.90
CA VAL A 96 -5.27 0.76 -8.32
C VAL A 96 -4.16 1.46 -9.11
N PRO A 97 -4.46 2.45 -9.97
CA PRO A 97 -3.43 3.29 -10.58
C PRO A 97 -2.46 3.86 -9.54
N LEU A 98 -1.17 3.95 -9.85
CA LEU A 98 -0.15 4.39 -8.89
C LEU A 98 -0.47 5.75 -8.26
N GLU A 99 -0.91 6.73 -9.06
CA GLU A 99 -1.27 8.05 -8.53
C GLU A 99 -2.45 7.99 -7.54
N GLN A 100 -3.42 7.09 -7.76
CA GLN A 100 -4.51 6.86 -6.80
C GLN A 100 -4.00 6.15 -5.54
N ALA A 101 -3.10 5.19 -5.69
CA ALA A 101 -2.43 4.52 -4.57
C ALA A 101 -1.69 5.53 -3.66
N LEU A 102 -0.97 6.50 -4.25
CA LEU A 102 -0.28 7.54 -3.48
C LEU A 102 -1.26 8.39 -2.67
N VAL A 103 -2.41 8.75 -3.23
CA VAL A 103 -3.49 9.46 -2.50
C VAL A 103 -4.05 8.59 -1.36
N ILE A 104 -4.24 7.30 -1.59
CA ILE A 104 -4.72 6.36 -0.56
C ILE A 104 -3.71 6.26 0.59
N VAL A 105 -2.42 6.09 0.28
CA VAL A 105 -1.34 6.02 1.27
C VAL A 105 -1.30 7.30 2.11
N GLU A 106 -1.30 8.46 1.46
CA GLU A 106 -1.30 9.75 2.16
C GLU A 106 -2.49 9.86 3.13
N HIS A 107 -3.70 9.49 2.67
CA HIS A 107 -4.90 9.57 3.47
C HIS A 107 -4.89 8.58 4.64
N LEU A 108 -4.49 7.32 4.41
CA LEU A 108 -4.41 6.29 5.44
C LEU A 108 -3.42 6.68 6.54
N VAL A 109 -2.28 7.24 6.16
CA VAL A 109 -1.24 7.64 7.12
C VAL A 109 -1.71 8.83 7.96
N ASN A 110 -2.40 9.81 7.36
CA ASN A 110 -2.89 10.98 8.09
C ASN A 110 -4.14 10.70 8.94
N HIS A 111 -5.00 9.77 8.53
CA HIS A 111 -6.34 9.60 9.11
C HIS A 111 -6.62 8.21 9.68
N GLY A 112 -5.73 7.25 9.47
CA GLY A 112 -5.86 5.88 9.95
C GLY A 112 -6.97 5.06 9.27
N ARG A 113 -7.65 5.60 8.26
CA ARG A 113 -8.76 4.94 7.56
C ARG A 113 -8.68 5.21 6.06
N PRO A 114 -9.29 4.37 5.22
CA PRO A 114 -9.31 4.62 3.78
C PRO A 114 -10.03 5.93 3.41
N PRO A 115 -9.63 6.56 2.28
CA PRO A 115 -10.36 7.70 1.74
C PRO A 115 -11.77 7.29 1.27
N THR A 116 -12.71 8.22 1.30
CA THR A 116 -14.05 8.03 0.74
C THR A 116 -13.99 7.87 -0.78
N GLY A 117 -14.78 6.94 -1.33
CA GLY A 117 -14.87 6.72 -2.79
C GLY A 117 -13.79 5.80 -3.36
N VAL A 118 -13.03 5.11 -2.50
CA VAL A 118 -12.19 3.97 -2.89
C VAL A 118 -12.88 2.71 -2.40
N ASP A 119 -13.05 1.74 -3.30
CA ASP A 119 -13.62 0.45 -2.97
C ASP A 119 -12.55 -0.47 -2.38
N TRP A 120 -12.97 -1.35 -1.47
CA TRP A 120 -12.09 -2.30 -0.79
C TRP A 120 -12.70 -3.70 -0.84
N HIS A 121 -11.86 -4.69 -1.11
CA HIS A 121 -12.20 -6.10 -0.93
C HIS A 121 -11.63 -6.59 0.40
N VAL A 122 -12.38 -7.46 1.10
CA VAL A 122 -11.95 -8.07 2.36
C VAL A 122 -11.55 -9.51 2.06
N ASP A 123 -10.30 -9.88 2.33
CA ASP A 123 -9.67 -11.11 1.86
C ASP A 123 -9.95 -12.35 2.75
N ARG A 124 -11.07 -12.33 3.48
CA ARG A 124 -11.46 -13.35 4.46
C ARG A 124 -12.37 -14.43 3.92
#